data_AF-A0A524MSC9-F1
#
_entry.id   AF-A0A524MSC9-F1
#
_cell.length_a   1.000
_cell.length_b   1.000
_cell.length_c   1.000
_cell.angle_alpha   90.00
_cell.angle_beta   90.00
_cell.angle_gamma   90.00
#
_symmetry.space_group_name_H-M   'P 1'
#
loop_
_entity.id
_entity.type
_entity.pdbx_description
1 polymer ?
#
loop_
_entity_poly.entity_id
_entity_poly.type
_entity_poly.pdbx_seq_one_letter_code
_entity_poly.pdbx_strand_id
1 'polypeptide(L)' 'AQALAAQTEDAELAATFAPIAAELSANEQTIVDELLGVQGQPADIGGYYAPDAEKATAIMRPSATFNAAIDAIA' A
#
# COMPACT_ATOMS: atom_id res chain seq x y z
N ALA A 1 4.89 5.83 7.83
CA ALA A 1 6.33 5.68 7.57
C ALA A 1 7.14 6.94 7.95
N GLN A 2 6.81 8.13 7.43
CA GLN A 2 7.56 9.38 7.68
C GLN A 2 7.83 9.68 9.18
N ALA A 3 6.81 9.57 10.04
CA ALA A 3 6.99 9.80 11.49
C ALA A 3 7.97 8.79 12.14
N LEU A 4 7.88 7.51 11.76
CA LEU A 4 8.79 6.47 12.26
C LEU A 4 10.21 6.63 11.74
N ALA A 5 10.38 7.13 10.52
CA ALA A 5 11.69 7.45 9.94
C ALA A 5 12.34 8.70 10.57
N ALA A 6 11.54 9.64 11.06
CA ALA A 6 12.02 10.93 11.58
C ALA A 6 12.19 10.98 13.11
N GLN A 7 11.61 10.02 13.84
CA GLN A 7 11.76 9.97 15.30
C GLN A 7 13.20 9.62 15.72
N THR A 8 13.52 9.96 16.97
CA THR A 8 14.87 9.80 17.55
C THR A 8 14.89 8.96 18.82
N GLU A 9 13.77 8.33 19.17
CA GLU A 9 13.61 7.45 20.34
C GLU A 9 14.20 6.05 20.07
N ASP A 10 14.13 5.59 18.82
CA ASP A 10 14.63 4.29 18.38
C ASP A 10 15.33 4.42 17.01
N ALA A 11 16.67 4.41 17.02
CA ALA A 11 17.45 4.59 15.81
C ALA A 11 17.33 3.42 14.82
N GLU A 12 17.10 2.20 15.31
CA GLU A 12 16.93 1.02 14.45
C GLU A 12 15.59 1.10 13.74
N LEU A 13 14.52 1.46 14.45
CA LEU A 13 13.20 1.66 13.87
C LEU A 13 13.20 2.81 12.85
N ALA A 14 13.91 3.91 13.13
CA ALA A 14 14.08 5.00 12.18
C ALA A 14 14.77 4.53 10.89
N ALA A 15 15.86 3.78 11.02
CA ALA A 15 16.59 3.24 9.88
C ALA A 15 15.74 2.27 9.04
N THR A 16 14.96 1.40 9.69
CA THR A 16 14.06 0.45 9.02
C THR A 16 12.96 1.16 8.23
N PHE A 17 12.40 2.25 8.75
CA PHE A 17 11.31 2.98 8.08
C PHE A 17 11.77 4.06 7.10
N ALA A 18 13.04 4.46 7.13
CA ALA A 18 13.60 5.45 6.20
C ALA A 18 13.41 5.10 4.71
N PRO A 19 13.77 3.89 4.21
CA PRO A 19 13.63 3.56 2.79
C PRO A 19 12.17 3.58 2.33
N ILE A 20 11.26 2.99 3.10
CA ILE A 20 9.84 3.00 2.75
C ILE A 20 9.22 4.40 2.84
N ALA A 21 9.65 5.24 3.80
CA ALA A 21 9.19 6.62 3.86
C ALA A 21 9.57 7.40 2.60
N ALA A 22 10.79 7.18 2.08
CA ALA A 22 11.23 7.76 0.82
C ALA A 22 10.43 7.21 -0.37
N GLU A 23 10.27 5.90 -0.48
CA GLU A 23 9.55 5.24 -1.58
C GLU A 23 8.09 5.70 -1.68
N LEU A 24 7.37 5.71 -0.55
CA LEU A 24 5.98 6.16 -0.50
C LEU A 24 5.84 7.64 -0.84
N SER A 25 6.78 8.49 -0.40
CA SER A 25 6.75 9.93 -0.69
C SER A 25 7.08 10.21 -2.16
N ALA A 26 8.01 9.46 -2.75
CA ALA A 26 8.39 9.62 -4.15
C ALA A 26 7.27 9.17 -5.12
N ASN A 27 6.47 8.19 -4.72
CA ASN A 27 5.42 7.60 -5.55
C ASN A 27 4.00 7.99 -5.14
N GLU A 28 3.80 8.98 -4.26
CA GLU A 28 2.49 9.34 -3.71
C GLU A 28 1.44 9.54 -4.81
N GLN A 29 1.75 10.36 -5.83
CA GLN A 29 0.81 10.64 -6.91
C GLN A 29 0.48 9.39 -7.73
N THR A 30 1.49 8.57 -8.08
CA THR A 30 1.29 7.31 -8.80
C THR A 30 0.36 6.37 -8.03
N ILE A 31 0.58 6.23 -6.72
CA ILE A 31 -0.25 5.41 -5.85
C ILE A 31 -1.69 5.93 -5.84
N VAL A 32 -1.88 7.24 -5.67
CA VAL A 32 -3.21 7.86 -5.68
C VAL A 32 -3.90 7.64 -7.02
N ASP A 33 -3.20 7.80 -8.13
CA ASP A 33 -3.75 7.59 -9.48
C ASP A 33 -4.16 6.14 -9.72
N GLU A 34 -3.35 5.17 -9.27
CA GLU A 34 -3.69 3.74 -9.31
C GLU A 34 -4.95 3.43 -8.48
N LEU A 35 -5.08 4.01 -7.29
CA LEU A 35 -6.25 3.85 -6.41
C LEU A 35 -7.50 4.52 -6.96
N LEU A 36 -7.37 5.68 -7.61
CA LEU A 36 -8.47 6.39 -8.24
C LEU A 36 -8.91 5.71 -9.55
N GLY A 37 -7.97 5.13 -10.30
CA GLY A 37 -8.20 4.56 -11.63
C GLY A 37 -9.19 3.40 -11.65
N VAL A 38 -9.39 2.70 -10.53
CA VAL A 38 -10.36 1.60 -10.42
C VAL A 38 -11.78 2.06 -10.04
N GLN A 39 -11.97 3.33 -9.68
CA GLN A 39 -13.26 3.82 -9.20
C GLN A 39 -14.31 3.94 -10.31
N GLY A 40 -15.57 3.83 -9.93
CA GLY A 40 -16.71 3.94 -10.85
C GLY A 40 -16.99 2.69 -11.68
N GLN A 41 -16.22 1.61 -11.48
CA GLN A 41 -16.43 0.33 -12.16
C GLN A 41 -17.01 -0.72 -11.20
N PRO A 42 -17.89 -1.63 -11.68
CA PRO A 42 -18.29 -2.80 -10.91
C PRO A 42 -17.09 -3.68 -10.55
N ALA A 43 -17.07 -4.22 -9.33
CA ALA A 43 -16.02 -5.11 -8.86
C ALA A 43 -16.62 -6.48 -8.46
N ASP A 44 -16.16 -7.56 -9.11
CA ASP A 44 -16.58 -8.93 -8.80
C ASP A 44 -15.67 -9.55 -7.74
N ILE A 45 -16.17 -9.62 -6.50
CA ILE A 45 -15.48 -10.26 -5.38
C ILE A 45 -15.80 -11.76 -5.24
N GLY A 46 -16.54 -12.37 -6.19
CA GLY A 46 -16.78 -13.82 -6.23
C GLY A 46 -17.78 -14.37 -5.19
N GLY A 47 -18.52 -13.50 -4.51
CA GLY A 47 -19.51 -13.88 -3.49
C GLY A 47 -20.00 -12.67 -2.70
N TYR A 48 -20.87 -12.89 -1.72
CA TYR A 48 -21.33 -11.80 -0.82
C TYR A 48 -20.99 -12.10 0.64
N TYR A 49 -21.59 -13.13 1.23
CA TYR A 49 -21.30 -13.55 2.61
C TYR A 49 -19.94 -14.26 2.76
N ALA A 50 -19.47 -14.89 1.70
CA ALA A 50 -18.17 -15.55 1.62
C ALA A 50 -17.58 -15.24 0.24
N PRO A 51 -16.92 -14.08 0.08
CA PRO A 51 -16.27 -13.72 -1.18
C PRO A 51 -15.05 -14.61 -1.44
N ASP A 52 -14.64 -14.67 -2.69
CA ASP A 52 -13.39 -15.30 -3.06
C ASP A 52 -12.22 -14.45 -2.55
N ALA A 53 -11.32 -15.05 -1.77
CA ALA A 53 -10.27 -14.34 -1.07
C ALA A 53 -9.25 -13.71 -2.03
N GLU A 54 -8.94 -14.37 -3.14
CA GLU A 54 -7.99 -13.88 -4.12
C GLU A 54 -8.58 -12.69 -4.89
N LYS A 55 -9.83 -12.81 -5.36
CA LYS A 55 -10.55 -11.71 -6.01
C LYS A 55 -10.71 -10.50 -5.10
N ALA A 56 -11.14 -10.72 -3.86
CA ALA A 56 -11.30 -9.65 -2.90
C ALA A 56 -9.95 -8.95 -2.60
N THR A 57 -8.87 -9.72 -2.45
CA THR A 57 -7.53 -9.16 -2.24
C THR A 57 -7.07 -8.32 -3.42
N ALA A 58 -7.24 -8.82 -4.65
CA ALA A 58 -6.85 -8.09 -5.85
C ALA A 58 -7.62 -6.76 -6.01
N ILE A 59 -8.94 -6.77 -5.72
CA ILE A 59 -9.78 -5.57 -5.78
C ILE A 59 -9.41 -4.56 -4.69
N MET A 60 -9.11 -5.03 -3.47
CA MET A 60 -8.83 -4.16 -2.32
C MET A 60 -7.37 -3.66 -2.28
N ARG A 61 -6.46 -4.28 -3.05
CA ARG A 61 -5.05 -3.89 -3.19
C ARG A 61 -4.70 -3.55 -4.66
N PRO A 62 -5.39 -2.58 -5.30
CA PRO A 62 -5.25 -2.37 -6.74
C PRO A 62 -3.95 -1.63 -7.13
N SER A 63 -3.30 -0.96 -6.17
CA SER A 63 -2.04 -0.24 -6.40
C SER A 63 -0.85 -1.19 -6.30
N ALA A 64 -0.30 -1.59 -7.45
CA ALA A 64 0.92 -2.41 -7.50
C ALA A 64 2.11 -1.68 -6.87
N THR A 65 2.20 -0.36 -7.07
CA THR A 65 3.27 0.47 -6.52
C THR A 65 3.21 0.49 -4.99
N PHE A 66 2.03 0.69 -4.42
CA PHE A 66 1.87 0.66 -2.97
C PHE A 66 2.12 -0.73 -2.38
N ASN A 67 1.62 -1.79 -3.03
CA ASN A 67 1.83 -3.17 -2.59
C ASN A 67 3.32 -3.52 -2.54
N ALA A 68 4.07 -3.20 -3.59
CA ALA A 68 5.51 -3.46 -3.63
C ALA A 68 6.26 -2.75 -2.50
N ALA A 69 5.89 -1.50 -2.20
CA ALA A 69 6.49 -0.74 -1.09
C ALA A 69 6.21 -1.38 0.28
N ILE A 70 5.00 -1.90 0.50
CA ILE A 70 4.63 -2.56 1.77
C ILE A 70 5.24 -3.96 1.88
N ASP A 71 5.22 -4.74 0.81
CA ASP A 71 5.76 -6.11 0.79
C ASP A 71 7.30 -6.13 0.96
N ALA A 72 7.97 -4.99 0.72
CA ALA A 72 9.39 -4.80 0.98
C ALA A 72 9.73 -4.54 2.46
N ILE A 73 8.74 -4.30 3.34
CA ILE A 73 8.95 -4.23 4.79
C ILE A 73 9.06 -5.67 5.33
N ALA A 74 10.24 -6.05 5.78
CA ALA A 74 10.50 -7.33 6.45
C ALA A 74 10.90 -7.11 7.92
#